data_AF-A0AAW6QYZ4-F1
#
_entry.id   AF-A0AAW6QYZ4-F1
#
_cell.length_a   1.000
_cell.length_b   1.000
_cell.length_c   1.000
_cell.angle_alpha   90.00
_cell.angle_beta   90.00
_cell.angle_gamma   90.00
#
_symmetry.space_group_name_H-M   'P 1'
#
loop_
_entity.id
_entity.type
_entity.pdbx_description
1 polymer ?
#
loop_
_entity_poly.entity_id
_entity_poly.type
_entity_poly.pdbx_seq_one_letter_code
_entity_poly.pdbx_strand_id
1 'polypeptide(L)'
;MVIHIATLLCSVVTTLAKRLLMSILGLWPSVMLCALSFTAIAAVEQMSFTLTNAAFAAGTSSASNPTPIKIVTTIQQQWQFNLLKEALRRSGKTYQVEQMSTQMNQKRNAEEALAGTVDVFWSMTSKELEETMLPVRIPLFKGLLGNRLLIIRKSDEAKFANVKTLADFKQLTAGQNRYWPDASILEANGVPLVTSYQYTNLYPMLEGGRFDYLALGAQEIGDELASHPDPALKIDSHILLQYRSPAYFFVSPKRPELAEAILAGLEHMISDGSFDEMFNRELKIEQLYRDAQFERRVIIRLDTPDLHPLTPIERQELWLDLFSMQGAT
;
A
#
# COMPACT_ATOMS: atom_id res chain seq x y z
N MET A 1 7.36 -49.66 41.97
CA MET A 1 8.13 -50.74 41.33
C MET A 1 8.69 -50.24 39.98
N VAL A 2 9.40 -49.11 40.02
CA VAL A 2 9.92 -48.36 38.85
C VAL A 2 11.44 -48.17 38.98
N ILE A 3 12.08 -48.84 39.94
CA ILE A 3 13.53 -48.78 40.22
C ILE A 3 14.22 -50.15 39.95
N HIS A 4 13.53 -51.11 39.34
CA HIS A 4 14.09 -52.42 38.97
C HIS A 4 14.08 -52.76 37.48
N ILE A 5 13.60 -51.85 36.62
CA ILE A 5 13.62 -52.03 35.16
C ILE A 5 14.72 -51.17 34.50
N ALA A 6 15.19 -50.10 35.14
CA ALA A 6 16.27 -49.26 34.63
C ALA A 6 17.66 -49.93 34.69
N THR A 7 17.86 -50.93 35.55
CA THR A 7 19.15 -51.61 35.73
C THR A 7 19.38 -52.75 34.73
N LEU A 8 18.32 -53.28 34.09
CA LEU A 8 18.45 -54.34 33.07
C LEU A 8 18.69 -53.81 31.65
N LEU A 9 18.32 -52.56 31.35
CA LEU A 9 18.52 -51.97 30.02
C LEU A 9 19.96 -51.43 29.80
N CYS A 10 20.73 -51.20 30.86
CA CYS A 10 22.10 -50.70 30.75
C CYS A 10 23.16 -51.80 30.48
N SER A 11 22.88 -53.06 30.86
CA SER A 11 23.81 -54.19 30.64
C SER A 11 23.72 -54.80 29.24
N VAL A 12 22.60 -54.60 28.53
CA VAL A 12 22.40 -55.09 27.15
C VAL A 12 23.06 -54.16 26.12
N VAL A 13 23.07 -52.85 26.37
CA VAL A 13 23.69 -51.85 25.45
C VAL A 13 25.23 -51.87 25.51
N THR A 14 25.81 -52.18 26.67
CA THR A 14 27.28 -52.30 26.83
C THR A 14 27.86 -53.59 26.24
N THR A 15 27.04 -54.63 26.10
CA THR A 15 27.46 -55.93 25.54
C THR A 15 27.45 -55.94 24.00
N LEU A 16 26.59 -55.12 23.36
CA LEU A 16 26.60 -54.95 21.90
C LEU A 16 27.75 -54.05 21.41
N ALA A 17 28.13 -53.01 22.16
CA ALA A 17 29.22 -52.10 21.78
C ALA A 17 30.61 -52.78 21.84
N LYS A 18 30.81 -53.74 22.76
CA LYS A 18 32.06 -54.52 22.85
C LYS A 18 32.23 -55.56 21.74
N ARG A 19 31.15 -56.05 21.14
CA ARG A 19 31.21 -57.00 20.00
C ARG A 19 31.45 -56.31 18.65
N LEU A 20 31.05 -55.05 18.50
CA LEU A 20 31.40 -54.27 17.29
C LEU A 20 32.86 -53.77 17.31
N LEU A 21 33.41 -53.44 18.49
CA LEU A 21 34.79 -52.93 18.59
C LEU A 21 35.88 -54.02 18.44
N MET A 22 35.55 -55.29 18.67
CA MET A 22 36.49 -56.42 18.54
C MET A 22 36.53 -57.06 17.15
N SER A 23 35.76 -56.54 16.19
CA SER A 23 35.73 -57.05 14.80
C SER A 23 36.60 -56.23 13.83
N ILE A 24 37.19 -55.11 14.29
CA ILE A 24 38.00 -54.19 13.46
C ILE A 24 39.50 -54.28 13.79
N LEU A 25 39.87 -55.03 14.83
CA LEU A 25 41.26 -55.23 15.26
C LEU A 25 41.69 -56.68 15.05
N GLY A 26 42.13 -56.99 13.84
CA GLY A 26 42.81 -58.26 13.58
C GLY A 26 42.88 -58.64 12.11
N LEU A 27 43.90 -58.15 11.41
CA LEU A 27 44.63 -58.83 10.31
C LEU A 27 45.75 -57.91 9.76
N TRP A 28 46.89 -57.90 10.48
CA TRP A 28 48.23 -58.25 9.98
C TRP A 28 48.93 -57.46 8.82
N PRO A 29 50.27 -57.56 8.69
CA PRO A 29 51.22 -56.46 8.95
C PRO A 29 52.20 -56.19 7.77
N SER A 30 53.24 -55.39 8.00
CA SER A 30 54.34 -54.94 7.10
C SER A 30 54.01 -53.57 6.46
N VAL A 31 54.64 -52.45 6.80
CA VAL A 31 56.09 -52.20 6.74
C VAL A 31 56.47 -51.14 7.79
N MET A 32 57.36 -51.55 8.68
CA MET A 32 58.17 -50.69 9.53
C MET A 32 59.44 -50.38 8.73
N LEU A 33 59.51 -49.22 8.08
CA LEU A 33 60.76 -48.58 7.65
C LEU A 33 60.46 -47.11 7.29
N CYS A 34 61.40 -46.21 7.54
CA CYS A 34 61.34 -44.75 7.34
C CYS A 34 60.69 -43.91 8.47
N ALA A 35 61.10 -44.17 9.71
CA ALA A 35 61.50 -43.04 10.56
C ALA A 35 62.87 -42.53 10.02
N LEU A 36 63.02 -41.21 9.87
CA LEU A 36 64.13 -40.46 9.23
C LEU A 36 63.94 -40.09 7.76
N SER A 37 63.00 -39.16 7.50
CA SER A 37 63.12 -38.10 6.48
C SER A 37 61.98 -37.07 6.58
N PHE A 38 61.57 -36.73 7.81
CA PHE A 38 60.58 -35.67 8.07
C PHE A 38 61.28 -34.39 8.58
N THR A 39 62.21 -33.85 7.78
CA THR A 39 62.79 -32.50 8.03
C THR A 39 62.94 -31.66 6.76
N ALA A 40 62.29 -32.01 5.64
CA ALA A 40 62.40 -31.21 4.41
C ALA A 40 61.10 -31.05 3.59
N ILE A 41 59.93 -31.38 4.13
CA ILE A 41 58.62 -31.18 3.46
C ILE A 41 57.62 -30.43 4.37
N ALA A 42 58.11 -29.50 5.20
CA ALA A 42 57.25 -28.57 5.94
C ALA A 42 57.51 -27.09 5.59
N ALA A 43 58.56 -26.80 4.81
CA ALA A 43 58.95 -25.43 4.45
C ALA A 43 58.51 -24.99 3.04
N VAL A 44 58.00 -25.90 2.19
CA VAL A 44 57.58 -25.57 0.81
C VAL A 44 56.05 -25.35 0.70
N GLU A 45 55.25 -25.90 1.60
CA GLU A 45 53.78 -25.67 1.61
C GLU A 45 53.37 -24.34 2.28
N GLN A 46 54.18 -23.77 3.19
CA GLN A 46 53.86 -22.48 3.80
C GLN A 46 54.17 -21.26 2.92
N MET A 47 54.96 -21.43 1.86
CA MET A 47 55.32 -20.34 0.94
C MET A 47 54.41 -20.25 -0.29
N SER A 48 53.58 -21.26 -0.53
CA SER A 48 52.55 -21.23 -1.59
C SER A 48 51.20 -20.72 -1.07
N PHE A 49 50.98 -20.70 0.24
CA PHE A 49 49.73 -20.20 0.85
C PHE A 49 49.75 -18.70 1.16
N THR A 50 50.91 -18.05 1.07
CA THR A 50 51.07 -16.61 1.34
C THR A 50 51.01 -15.74 0.08
N LEU A 51 51.14 -16.31 -1.13
CA LEU A 51 51.00 -15.55 -2.38
C LEU A 51 49.58 -15.57 -2.98
N THR A 52 48.73 -16.54 -2.61
CA THR A 52 47.32 -16.54 -3.04
C THR A 52 46.45 -15.58 -2.25
N ASN A 53 46.83 -15.27 -1.00
CA ASN A 53 46.10 -14.32 -0.14
C ASN A 53 46.50 -12.86 -0.35
N ALA A 54 47.63 -12.57 -0.98
CA ALA A 54 48.03 -11.19 -1.32
C ALA A 54 47.30 -10.67 -2.57
N ALA A 55 46.89 -11.56 -3.49
CA ALA A 55 46.14 -11.17 -4.68
C ALA A 55 44.64 -10.93 -4.41
N PHE A 56 44.08 -11.49 -3.32
CA PHE A 56 42.69 -11.27 -2.91
C PHE A 56 42.48 -10.02 -2.05
N ALA A 57 43.56 -9.41 -1.56
CA ALA A 57 43.51 -8.19 -0.75
C ALA A 57 43.69 -6.89 -1.57
N ALA A 58 43.97 -6.98 -2.88
CA ALA A 58 44.10 -5.86 -3.79
C ALA A 58 42.97 -5.86 -4.83
N GLY A 59 41.74 -5.87 -4.32
CA GLY A 59 40.53 -5.92 -5.14
C GLY A 59 39.26 -5.68 -4.34
N THR A 60 39.33 -4.94 -3.24
CA THR A 60 38.13 -4.28 -2.72
C THR A 60 37.82 -3.15 -3.70
N SER A 61 37.11 -3.49 -4.78
CA SER A 61 36.27 -2.50 -5.43
C SER A 61 35.41 -1.93 -4.31
N SER A 62 35.71 -0.70 -3.90
CA SER A 62 34.77 0.14 -3.17
C SER A 62 33.47 0.03 -3.97
N ALA A 63 32.53 -0.76 -3.48
CA ALA A 63 31.18 -0.77 -4.01
C ALA A 63 30.70 0.64 -3.69
N SER A 64 30.88 1.56 -4.64
CA SER A 64 30.35 2.90 -4.54
C SER A 64 28.86 2.71 -4.28
N ASN A 65 28.41 3.04 -3.06
CA ASN A 65 26.98 3.01 -2.77
C ASN A 65 26.29 3.76 -3.91
N PRO A 66 25.37 3.12 -4.64
CA PRO A 66 24.77 3.73 -5.82
C PRO A 66 24.18 5.07 -5.40
N THR A 67 24.54 6.12 -6.14
CA THR A 67 24.02 7.47 -5.85
C THR A 67 22.49 7.40 -5.87
N PRO A 68 21.81 7.86 -4.80
CA PRO A 68 20.36 7.80 -4.75
C PRO A 68 19.73 8.51 -5.95
N ILE A 69 18.77 7.84 -6.59
CA ILE A 69 18.00 8.42 -7.68
C ILE A 69 17.06 9.46 -7.07
N LYS A 70 17.23 10.72 -7.42
CA LYS A 70 16.35 11.79 -6.94
C LYS A 70 15.01 11.75 -7.66
N ILE A 71 13.94 11.92 -6.89
CA ILE A 71 12.60 12.11 -7.40
C ILE A 71 11.92 13.28 -6.68
N VAL A 72 11.09 14.01 -7.40
CA VAL A 72 10.29 15.13 -6.88
C VAL A 72 8.81 14.72 -6.85
N THR A 73 8.15 14.97 -5.72
CA THR A 73 6.74 14.64 -5.54
C THR A 73 5.96 15.77 -4.89
N THR A 74 4.69 15.92 -5.24
CA THR A 74 3.75 16.88 -4.63
C THR A 74 2.90 16.24 -3.53
N ILE A 75 3.08 14.95 -3.27
CA ILE A 75 2.30 14.18 -2.30
C ILE A 75 2.56 14.67 -0.87
N GLN A 76 1.55 15.26 -0.24
CA GLN A 76 1.63 15.77 1.14
C GLN A 76 1.04 14.81 2.17
N GLN A 77 0.05 14.03 1.75
CA GLN A 77 -0.72 13.16 2.63
C GLN A 77 0.13 11.98 3.08
N GLN A 78 0.14 11.74 4.40
CA GLN A 78 1.07 10.82 5.05
C GLN A 78 0.95 9.39 4.51
N TRP A 79 -0.27 8.88 4.36
CA TRP A 79 -0.52 7.53 3.83
C TRP A 79 0.14 7.32 2.45
N GLN A 80 -0.18 8.20 1.49
CA GLN A 80 0.31 8.11 0.12
C GLN A 80 1.82 8.31 0.05
N PHE A 81 2.36 9.24 0.85
CA PHE A 81 3.79 9.50 0.89
C PHE A 81 4.57 8.32 1.49
N ASN A 82 4.10 7.76 2.60
CA ASN A 82 4.70 6.59 3.22
C ASN A 82 4.63 5.39 2.28
N LEU A 83 3.47 5.16 1.65
CA LEU A 83 3.28 4.07 0.70
C LEU A 83 4.23 4.19 -0.50
N LEU A 84 4.37 5.39 -1.07
CA LEU A 84 5.35 5.64 -2.14
C LEU A 84 6.77 5.29 -1.69
N LYS A 85 7.18 5.76 -0.50
CA LYS A 85 8.52 5.49 0.03
C LYS A 85 8.77 4.00 0.26
N GLU A 86 7.79 3.29 0.81
CA GLU A 86 7.92 1.86 1.08
C GLU A 86 7.96 1.07 -0.23
N ALA A 87 7.13 1.40 -1.22
CA ALA A 87 7.21 0.82 -2.56
C ALA A 87 8.59 1.03 -3.18
N LEU A 88 9.13 2.25 -3.15
CA LEU A 88 10.46 2.54 -3.67
C LEU A 88 11.56 1.78 -2.93
N ARG A 89 11.47 1.64 -1.60
CA ARG A 89 12.40 0.83 -0.80
C ARG A 89 12.39 -0.64 -1.22
N ARG A 90 11.20 -1.17 -1.56
CA ARG A 90 10.97 -2.56 -1.99
C ARG A 90 11.38 -2.82 -3.46
N SER A 91 11.62 -1.78 -4.25
CA SER A 91 11.96 -1.87 -5.67
C SER A 91 13.38 -2.39 -5.97
N GLY A 92 14.25 -2.49 -4.95
CA GLY A 92 15.65 -2.89 -5.12
C GLY A 92 16.60 -1.77 -5.56
N LYS A 93 16.10 -0.54 -5.76
CA LYS A 93 16.89 0.67 -6.06
C LYS A 93 16.85 1.65 -4.90
N THR A 94 17.89 2.49 -4.78
CA THR A 94 17.95 3.55 -3.77
C THR A 94 17.40 4.86 -4.33
N TYR A 95 16.35 5.40 -3.71
CA TYR A 95 15.71 6.66 -4.09
C TYR A 95 15.85 7.71 -2.98
N GLN A 96 15.99 8.97 -3.39
CA GLN A 96 15.84 10.13 -2.51
C GLN A 96 14.59 10.91 -2.95
N VAL A 97 13.57 10.92 -2.08
CA VAL A 97 12.29 11.58 -2.37
C VAL A 97 12.31 13.01 -1.83
N GLU A 98 12.14 13.99 -2.73
CA GLU A 98 11.99 15.40 -2.42
C GLU A 98 10.51 15.78 -2.51
N GLN A 99 9.95 16.28 -1.41
CA GLN A 99 8.56 16.73 -1.35
C GLN A 99 8.50 18.24 -1.60
N MET A 100 7.75 18.66 -2.62
CA MET A 100 7.49 20.08 -2.86
C MET A 100 6.58 20.63 -1.76
N SER A 101 6.84 21.84 -1.27
CA SER A 101 6.00 22.49 -0.24
C SER A 101 4.69 23.06 -0.78
N THR A 102 4.59 23.24 -2.10
CA THR A 102 3.44 23.90 -2.73
C THR A 102 2.32 22.90 -2.98
N GLN A 103 1.14 23.13 -2.41
CA GLN A 103 -0.06 22.36 -2.74
C GLN A 103 -0.60 22.81 -4.10
N MET A 104 -0.92 21.83 -4.93
CA MET A 104 -1.39 22.03 -6.30
C MET A 104 -2.66 21.21 -6.53
N ASN A 105 -3.59 21.75 -7.31
CA ASN A 105 -4.75 20.97 -7.77
C ASN A 105 -4.31 19.88 -8.76
N GLN A 106 -5.21 18.92 -9.04
CA GLN A 106 -4.94 17.79 -9.93
C GLN A 106 -4.40 18.22 -11.29
N LYS A 107 -5.04 19.21 -11.92
CA LYS A 107 -4.64 19.75 -13.23
C LYS A 107 -3.21 20.29 -13.20
N ARG A 108 -2.86 21.07 -12.17
CA ARG A 108 -1.52 21.64 -12.05
C ARG A 108 -0.46 20.56 -11.78
N ASN A 109 -0.76 19.55 -10.97
CA ASN A 109 0.14 18.40 -10.79
C ASN A 109 0.44 17.71 -12.13
N ALA A 110 -0.58 17.52 -12.97
CA ALA A 110 -0.40 16.93 -14.29
C ALA A 110 0.47 17.82 -15.21
N GLU A 111 0.21 19.13 -15.26
CA GLU A 111 1.01 20.07 -16.04
C GLU A 111 2.50 20.05 -15.65
N GLU A 112 2.79 20.08 -14.35
CA GLU A 112 4.17 20.03 -13.81
C GLU A 112 4.83 18.66 -14.09
N ALA A 113 4.08 17.57 -14.02
CA ALA A 113 4.59 16.25 -14.35
C ALA A 113 4.95 16.12 -15.84
N LEU A 114 4.15 16.71 -16.74
CA LEU A 114 4.48 16.79 -18.17
C LEU A 114 5.69 17.70 -18.43
N ALA A 115 5.81 18.79 -17.66
CA ALA A 115 6.99 19.67 -17.71
C ALA A 115 8.26 18.97 -17.19
N GLY A 116 8.12 17.98 -16.30
CA GLY A 116 9.22 17.22 -15.69
C GLY A 116 9.78 17.86 -14.42
N THR A 117 9.03 18.78 -13.82
CA THR A 117 9.33 19.38 -12.51
C THR A 117 8.79 18.51 -11.36
N VAL A 118 7.80 17.68 -11.65
CA VAL A 118 7.25 16.65 -10.74
C VAL A 118 7.43 15.28 -11.38
N ASP A 119 7.99 14.32 -10.64
CA ASP A 119 8.19 12.96 -11.14
C ASP A 119 6.99 12.05 -10.82
N VAL A 120 6.34 12.25 -9.67
CA VAL A 120 5.19 11.44 -9.23
C VAL A 120 4.22 12.23 -8.36
N PHE A 121 2.93 12.03 -8.58
CA PHE A 121 1.85 12.50 -7.73
C PHE A 121 0.79 11.39 -7.56
N TRP A 122 -0.18 11.58 -6.68
CA TRP A 122 -1.34 10.69 -6.61
C TRP A 122 -2.61 11.45 -7.00
N SER A 123 -3.56 10.73 -7.58
CA SER A 123 -4.88 11.29 -7.86
C SER A 123 -5.91 10.19 -8.01
N MET A 124 -7.19 10.56 -7.87
CA MET A 124 -8.28 9.74 -8.35
C MET A 124 -8.19 9.65 -9.88
N THR A 125 -8.43 8.47 -10.43
CA THR A 125 -8.22 8.25 -11.86
C THR A 125 -9.23 9.03 -12.71
N SER A 126 -8.79 9.41 -13.90
CA SER A 126 -9.63 9.97 -14.96
C SER A 126 -9.07 9.52 -16.31
N LYS A 127 -9.93 9.51 -17.33
CA LYS A 127 -9.50 9.20 -18.70
C LYS A 127 -8.33 10.10 -19.15
N GLU A 128 -8.43 11.41 -18.90
CA GLU A 128 -7.39 12.39 -19.27
C GLU A 128 -6.04 12.09 -18.60
N LEU A 129 -6.04 11.71 -17.32
CA LEU A 129 -4.79 11.34 -16.63
C LEU A 129 -4.21 10.04 -17.17
N GLU A 130 -5.02 9.01 -17.38
CA GLU A 130 -4.52 7.73 -17.89
C GLU A 130 -4.02 7.82 -19.35
N GLU A 131 -4.47 8.81 -20.12
CA GLU A 131 -4.00 9.09 -21.48
C GLU A 131 -2.68 9.87 -21.53
N THR A 132 -2.40 10.70 -20.52
CA THR A 132 -1.26 11.64 -20.52
C THR A 132 -0.13 11.26 -19.58
N MET A 133 -0.39 10.38 -18.61
CA MET A 133 0.54 9.95 -17.57
C MET A 133 0.77 8.45 -17.59
N LEU A 134 1.72 7.99 -16.79
CA LEU A 134 1.92 6.57 -16.51
C LEU A 134 1.21 6.20 -15.19
N PRO A 135 0.00 5.62 -15.24
CA PRO A 135 -0.68 5.15 -14.03
C PRO A 135 -0.07 3.85 -13.51
N VAL A 136 0.33 3.84 -12.25
CA VAL A 136 0.63 2.61 -11.52
C VAL A 136 -0.69 2.05 -10.99
N ARG A 137 -1.26 1.09 -11.72
CA ARG A 137 -2.63 0.57 -11.50
C ARG A 137 -2.75 -0.37 -10.30
N ILE A 138 -2.33 0.12 -9.14
CA ILE A 138 -2.57 -0.48 -7.82
C ILE A 138 -3.42 0.52 -7.03
N PRO A 139 -4.71 0.24 -6.75
CA PRO A 139 -5.60 1.16 -6.04
C PRO A 139 -5.06 1.50 -4.64
N LEU A 140 -4.62 2.74 -4.44
CA LEU A 140 -3.96 3.16 -3.19
C LEU A 140 -4.86 3.05 -1.96
N PHE A 141 -6.18 3.05 -2.16
CA PHE A 141 -7.17 2.97 -1.08
C PHE A 141 -7.98 1.68 -1.09
N LYS A 142 -7.58 0.66 -1.86
CA LYS A 142 -8.31 -0.62 -1.99
C LYS A 142 -9.83 -0.47 -2.22
N GLY A 143 -10.23 0.57 -2.97
CA GLY A 143 -11.64 0.90 -3.26
C GLY A 143 -12.37 1.73 -2.20
N LEU A 144 -11.76 2.00 -1.05
CA LEU A 144 -12.38 2.74 0.06
C LEU A 144 -12.73 4.19 -0.32
N LEU A 145 -11.93 4.82 -1.18
CA LEU A 145 -12.19 6.17 -1.68
C LEU A 145 -13.57 6.30 -2.36
N GLY A 146 -14.00 5.26 -3.07
CA GLY A 146 -15.30 5.19 -3.74
C GLY A 146 -16.49 4.91 -2.82
N ASN A 147 -16.25 4.70 -1.52
CA ASN A 147 -17.26 4.54 -0.49
C ASN A 147 -17.39 5.87 0.24
N ARG A 148 -18.38 6.66 -0.15
CA ARG A 148 -18.55 8.04 0.31
C ARG A 148 -19.52 8.11 1.46
N LEU A 149 -19.07 8.72 2.55
CA LEU A 149 -19.92 9.15 3.65
C LEU A 149 -20.30 10.61 3.43
N LEU A 150 -21.42 11.03 4.03
CA LEU A 150 -21.99 12.35 3.81
C LEU A 150 -21.82 13.24 5.05
N ILE A 151 -21.37 14.48 4.86
CA ILE A 151 -21.51 15.55 5.86
C ILE A 151 -22.79 16.32 5.53
N ILE A 152 -23.66 16.46 6.53
CA ILE A 152 -24.97 17.10 6.41
C ILE A 152 -25.17 18.13 7.51
N ARG A 153 -26.17 18.99 7.35
CA ARG A 153 -26.70 19.78 8.48
C ARG A 153 -27.43 18.86 9.45
N LYS A 154 -27.24 19.06 10.75
CA LYS A 154 -27.95 18.31 11.81
C LYS A 154 -29.47 18.45 11.71
N SER A 155 -29.95 19.64 11.32
CA SER A 155 -31.38 19.90 11.10
C SER A 155 -32.01 19.04 10.02
N ASP A 156 -31.21 18.49 9.11
CA ASP A 156 -31.67 17.81 7.91
C ASP A 156 -31.68 16.28 8.08
N GLU A 157 -31.35 15.77 9.27
CA GLU A 157 -31.26 14.32 9.52
C GLU A 157 -32.51 13.54 9.07
N ALA A 158 -33.71 14.08 9.31
CA ALA A 158 -34.96 13.45 8.86
C ALA A 158 -35.08 13.38 7.33
N LYS A 159 -34.50 14.35 6.60
CA LYS A 159 -34.45 14.35 5.12
C LYS A 159 -33.64 13.16 4.61
N PHE A 160 -32.49 12.88 5.23
CA PHE A 160 -31.61 11.77 4.86
C PHE A 160 -32.17 10.41 5.30
N ALA A 161 -32.82 10.33 6.45
CA ALA A 161 -33.46 9.09 6.93
C ALA A 161 -34.54 8.54 5.98
N ASN A 162 -35.18 9.42 5.21
CA ASN A 162 -36.22 9.09 4.24
C ASN A 162 -35.70 8.63 2.87
N VAL A 163 -34.39 8.72 2.61
CA VAL A 163 -33.80 8.25 1.35
C VAL A 163 -33.65 6.73 1.39
N LYS A 164 -34.30 6.04 0.44
CA LYS A 164 -34.23 4.57 0.30
C LYS A 164 -33.76 4.14 -1.08
N THR A 165 -33.88 5.00 -2.07
CA THR A 165 -33.58 4.69 -3.47
C THR A 165 -32.70 5.76 -4.10
N LEU A 166 -32.10 5.42 -5.25
CA LEU A 166 -31.39 6.39 -6.07
C LEU A 166 -32.32 7.54 -6.53
N ALA A 167 -33.62 7.27 -6.73
CA ALA A 167 -34.58 8.30 -7.12
C ALA A 167 -34.79 9.34 -6.01
N ASP A 168 -34.88 8.88 -4.76
CA ASP A 168 -34.94 9.76 -3.58
C ASP A 168 -33.63 10.56 -3.44
N PHE A 169 -32.49 9.89 -3.63
CA PHE A 169 -31.18 10.52 -3.53
C PHE A 169 -30.98 11.64 -4.56
N LYS A 170 -31.49 11.48 -5.79
CA LYS A 170 -31.43 12.52 -6.83
C LYS A 170 -32.26 13.77 -6.51
N GLN A 171 -33.10 13.76 -5.47
CA GLN A 171 -33.76 14.96 -4.96
C GLN A 171 -32.85 15.81 -4.05
N LEU A 172 -31.70 15.27 -3.65
CA LEU A 172 -30.70 15.97 -2.85
C LEU A 172 -29.70 16.69 -3.77
N THR A 173 -29.18 17.83 -3.32
CA THR A 173 -28.12 18.55 -4.02
C THR A 173 -26.77 18.33 -3.36
N ALA A 174 -25.77 17.89 -4.12
CA ALA A 174 -24.40 17.73 -3.63
C ALA A 174 -23.61 19.04 -3.70
N GLY A 175 -22.75 19.28 -2.72
CA GLY A 175 -21.63 20.21 -2.83
C GLY A 175 -20.37 19.48 -3.28
N GLN A 176 -19.61 20.04 -4.23
CA GLN A 176 -18.36 19.40 -4.68
C GLN A 176 -17.28 20.39 -5.13
N ASN A 177 -16.01 19.98 -5.04
CA ASN A 177 -14.93 20.72 -5.70
C ASN A 177 -15.05 20.58 -7.23
N ARG A 178 -14.96 21.69 -7.96
CA ARG A 178 -15.10 21.73 -9.42
C ARG A 178 -14.06 20.86 -10.16
N TYR A 179 -12.87 20.71 -9.62
CA TYR A 179 -11.77 19.99 -10.27
C TYR A 179 -11.68 18.52 -9.87
N TRP A 180 -12.57 18.03 -9.00
CA TRP A 180 -12.56 16.62 -8.62
C TRP A 180 -13.36 15.80 -9.62
N PRO A 181 -12.88 14.61 -10.03
CA PRO A 181 -13.65 13.77 -10.96
C PRO A 181 -15.01 13.32 -10.39
N ASP A 182 -15.19 13.39 -9.07
CA ASP A 182 -16.48 13.18 -8.39
C ASP A 182 -17.61 14.06 -8.94
N ALA A 183 -17.30 15.31 -9.32
CA ALA A 183 -18.29 16.23 -9.87
C ALA A 183 -18.90 15.65 -11.16
N SER A 184 -18.06 15.13 -12.06
CA SER A 184 -18.49 14.50 -13.31
C SER A 184 -19.25 13.19 -13.08
N ILE A 185 -18.85 12.39 -12.07
CA ILE A 185 -19.58 11.17 -11.70
C ILE A 185 -21.00 11.51 -11.23
N LEU A 186 -21.15 12.48 -10.33
CA LEU A 186 -22.45 12.91 -9.82
C LEU A 186 -23.34 13.45 -10.95
N GLU A 187 -22.79 14.33 -11.80
CA GLU A 187 -23.50 14.93 -12.92
C GLU A 187 -23.96 13.87 -13.95
N ALA A 188 -23.09 12.92 -14.32
CA ALA A 188 -23.43 11.85 -15.25
C ALA A 188 -24.52 10.91 -14.72
N ASN A 189 -24.64 10.79 -13.40
CA ASN A 189 -25.72 10.05 -12.76
C ASN A 189 -26.97 10.90 -12.51
N GLY A 190 -27.00 12.17 -12.94
CA GLY A 190 -28.14 13.07 -12.78
C GLY A 190 -28.38 13.52 -11.34
N VAL A 191 -27.33 13.58 -10.52
CA VAL A 191 -27.39 14.16 -9.17
C VAL A 191 -27.17 15.68 -9.27
N PRO A 192 -28.09 16.51 -8.75
CA PRO A 192 -27.90 17.97 -8.71
C PRO A 192 -26.62 18.38 -7.98
N LEU A 193 -25.89 19.36 -8.52
CA LEU A 193 -24.56 19.74 -8.03
C LEU A 193 -24.40 21.25 -7.87
N VAL A 194 -23.79 21.67 -6.77
CA VAL A 194 -23.22 23.00 -6.56
C VAL A 194 -21.71 22.87 -6.41
N THR A 195 -20.96 23.55 -7.29
CA THR A 195 -19.50 23.45 -7.30
C THR A 195 -18.80 24.69 -6.74
N SER A 196 -17.68 24.48 -6.04
CA SER A 196 -16.72 25.53 -5.68
C SER A 196 -15.32 25.18 -6.18
N TYR A 197 -14.51 26.20 -6.53
CA TYR A 197 -13.09 26.00 -6.84
C TYR A 197 -12.24 25.80 -5.58
N GLN A 198 -12.62 26.46 -4.49
CA GLN A 198 -11.95 26.37 -3.19
C GLN A 198 -12.74 25.41 -2.30
N TYR A 199 -12.09 24.33 -1.88
CA TYR A 199 -12.71 23.28 -1.06
C TYR A 199 -13.20 23.81 0.29
N THR A 200 -12.42 24.65 0.97
CA THR A 200 -12.76 25.24 2.27
C THR A 200 -14.06 26.05 2.25
N ASN A 201 -14.45 26.61 1.10
CA ASN A 201 -15.71 27.37 0.97
C ASN A 201 -16.94 26.47 0.99
N LEU A 202 -16.79 25.15 0.79
CA LEU A 202 -17.92 24.24 0.77
C LEU A 202 -18.58 24.09 2.15
N TYR A 203 -17.83 24.10 3.25
CA TYR A 203 -18.38 23.98 4.61
C TYR A 203 -19.37 25.10 4.98
N PRO A 204 -19.02 26.41 4.87
CA PRO A 204 -19.99 27.47 5.14
C PRO A 204 -21.14 27.51 4.12
N MET A 205 -20.94 27.00 2.90
CA MET A 205 -22.02 26.87 1.93
C MET A 205 -23.01 25.75 2.30
N LEU A 206 -22.51 24.64 2.88
CA LEU A 206 -23.33 23.57 3.43
C LEU A 206 -24.11 24.06 4.64
N GLU A 207 -23.45 24.72 5.59
CA GLU A 207 -24.11 25.31 6.77
C GLU A 207 -25.22 26.27 6.34
N GLY A 208 -24.92 27.18 5.41
CA GLY A 208 -25.87 28.16 4.88
C GLY A 208 -26.93 27.63 3.91
N GLY A 209 -27.07 26.30 3.75
CA GLY A 209 -28.20 25.73 3.01
C GLY A 209 -28.09 25.77 1.47
N ARG A 210 -26.91 26.04 0.90
CA ARG A 210 -26.77 26.17 -0.58
C ARG A 210 -26.86 24.84 -1.33
N PHE A 211 -26.61 23.74 -0.63
CA PHE A 211 -26.77 22.36 -1.09
C PHE A 211 -27.01 21.48 0.15
N ASP A 212 -27.28 20.19 -0.02
CA ASP A 212 -27.74 19.32 1.06
C ASP A 212 -26.65 18.53 1.77
N TYR A 213 -25.58 18.16 1.06
CA TYR A 213 -24.49 17.39 1.64
C TYR A 213 -23.14 17.59 0.93
N LEU A 214 -22.06 17.27 1.65
CA LEU A 214 -20.75 16.96 1.07
C LEU A 214 -20.52 15.46 1.09
N ALA A 215 -20.01 14.90 -0.01
CA ALA A 215 -19.64 13.49 -0.09
C ALA A 215 -18.11 13.37 -0.10
N LEU A 216 -17.55 12.73 0.92
CA LEU A 216 -16.10 12.52 1.09
C LEU A 216 -15.80 11.04 1.25
N GLY A 217 -14.56 10.63 0.97
CA GLY A 217 -14.14 9.24 1.15
C GLY A 217 -14.32 8.81 2.60
N ALA A 218 -14.77 7.57 2.82
CA ALA A 218 -14.98 7.08 4.18
C ALA A 218 -13.71 7.17 5.04
N GLN A 219 -12.54 6.98 4.43
CA GLN A 219 -11.25 7.05 5.12
C GLN A 219 -10.87 8.44 5.65
N GLU A 220 -11.43 9.52 5.10
CA GLU A 220 -11.00 10.89 5.42
C GLU A 220 -12.07 11.71 6.16
N ILE A 221 -13.35 11.34 6.04
CA ILE A 221 -14.47 12.20 6.49
C ILE A 221 -14.40 12.60 7.97
N GLY A 222 -13.90 11.71 8.85
CA GLY A 222 -13.79 11.97 10.27
C GLY A 222 -12.80 13.09 10.57
N ASP A 223 -11.60 12.99 10.00
CA ASP A 223 -10.54 14.00 10.13
C ASP A 223 -10.91 15.31 9.41
N GLU A 224 -11.59 15.20 8.26
CA GLU A 224 -12.12 16.34 7.51
C GLU A 224 -13.17 17.14 8.30
N LEU A 225 -14.10 16.48 8.98
CA LEU A 225 -15.07 17.17 9.85
C LEU A 225 -14.39 17.73 11.10
N ALA A 226 -13.41 17.02 11.67
CA ALA A 226 -12.67 17.49 12.85
C ALA A 226 -11.81 18.74 12.56
N SER A 227 -11.28 18.88 11.34
CA SER A 227 -10.52 20.04 10.90
C SER A 227 -11.38 21.25 10.52
N HIS A 228 -12.69 21.05 10.30
CA HIS A 228 -13.67 22.10 10.02
C HIS A 228 -14.80 22.05 11.06
N PRO A 229 -14.50 22.32 12.35
CA PRO A 229 -15.46 22.12 13.43
C PRO A 229 -16.63 23.10 13.29
N ASP A 230 -17.82 22.55 13.05
CA ASP A 230 -19.07 23.29 13.01
C ASP A 230 -20.14 22.52 13.79
N PRO A 231 -20.71 23.09 14.86
CA PRO A 231 -21.73 22.41 15.65
C PRO A 231 -23.04 22.16 14.88
N ALA A 232 -23.27 22.81 13.74
CA ALA A 232 -24.43 22.57 12.87
C ALA A 232 -24.23 21.39 11.92
N LEU A 233 -23.00 20.91 11.74
CA LEU A 233 -22.68 19.82 10.80
C LEU A 233 -22.47 18.48 11.52
N LYS A 234 -22.82 17.38 10.86
CA LYS A 234 -22.54 16.01 11.30
C LYS A 234 -22.31 15.08 10.12
N ILE A 235 -21.67 13.95 10.37
CA ILE A 235 -21.68 12.82 9.45
C ILE A 235 -23.08 12.19 9.51
N ASP A 236 -23.74 12.04 8.36
CA ASP A 236 -25.00 11.33 8.22
C ASP A 236 -24.84 9.87 8.65
N SER A 237 -25.89 9.22 9.15
CA SER A 237 -25.90 7.81 9.57
C SER A 237 -26.72 6.89 8.66
N HIS A 238 -27.34 7.41 7.60
CA HIS A 238 -28.36 6.70 6.84
C HIS A 238 -27.90 6.25 5.46
N ILE A 239 -27.00 6.99 4.81
CA ILE A 239 -26.64 6.78 3.41
C ILE A 239 -25.17 6.44 3.31
N LEU A 240 -24.86 5.46 2.46
CA LEU A 240 -23.54 5.20 1.90
C LEU A 240 -23.65 5.41 0.39
N LEU A 241 -22.94 6.41 -0.14
CA LEU A 241 -22.87 6.63 -1.58
C LEU A 241 -21.67 5.86 -2.13
N GLN A 242 -21.88 5.02 -3.14
CA GLN A 242 -20.86 4.07 -3.60
C GLN A 242 -20.67 4.12 -5.12
N TYR A 243 -19.43 4.28 -5.58
CA TYR A 243 -19.07 4.20 -7.00
C TYR A 243 -17.57 3.89 -7.18
N ARG A 244 -17.22 3.19 -8.25
CA ARG A 244 -15.85 2.71 -8.45
C ARG A 244 -14.96 3.85 -8.94
N SER A 245 -14.14 4.39 -8.04
CA SER A 245 -13.18 5.43 -8.40
C SER A 245 -11.83 5.19 -7.72
N PRO A 246 -10.95 4.36 -8.32
CA PRO A 246 -9.64 4.10 -7.74
C PRO A 246 -8.77 5.36 -7.82
N ALA A 247 -7.88 5.49 -6.84
CA ALA A 247 -6.76 6.41 -6.92
C ALA A 247 -5.47 5.65 -7.17
N TYR A 248 -4.58 6.24 -7.95
CA TYR A 248 -3.29 5.67 -8.35
C TYR A 248 -2.17 6.66 -8.09
N PHE A 249 -0.94 6.15 -8.07
CA PHE A 249 0.21 6.99 -8.39
C PHE A 249 0.25 7.22 -9.90
N PHE A 250 0.40 8.48 -10.28
CA PHE A 250 0.62 8.92 -11.65
C PHE A 250 2.06 9.40 -11.76
N VAL A 251 2.80 8.79 -12.67
CA VAL A 251 4.22 9.07 -12.90
C VAL A 251 4.37 9.84 -14.20
N SER A 252 5.30 10.80 -14.20
CA SER A 252 5.64 11.54 -15.41
C SER A 252 6.03 10.59 -16.54
N PRO A 253 5.57 10.82 -17.79
CA PRO A 253 5.99 10.02 -18.94
C PRO A 253 7.49 10.12 -19.22
N LYS A 254 8.20 11.07 -18.61
CA LYS A 254 9.66 11.22 -18.66
C LYS A 254 10.42 10.27 -17.73
N ARG A 255 9.73 9.56 -16.82
CA ARG A 255 10.32 8.64 -15.82
C ARG A 255 9.68 7.25 -15.84
N PRO A 256 9.64 6.54 -16.99
CA PRO A 256 9.05 5.20 -17.06
C PRO A 256 9.69 4.21 -16.08
N GLU A 257 10.99 4.35 -15.81
CA GLU A 257 11.73 3.51 -14.85
C GLU A 257 11.25 3.70 -13.40
N LEU A 258 10.69 4.87 -13.08
CA LEU A 258 10.09 5.15 -11.77
C LEU A 258 8.75 4.44 -11.64
N ALA A 259 7.93 4.45 -12.70
CA ALA A 259 6.65 3.74 -12.71
C ALA A 259 6.84 2.23 -12.50
N GLU A 260 7.82 1.63 -13.19
CA GLU A 260 8.19 0.23 -13.01
C GLU A 260 8.67 -0.07 -11.58
N ALA A 261 9.50 0.80 -11.01
CA ALA A 261 10.02 0.62 -9.65
C ALA A 261 8.91 0.70 -8.59
N ILE A 262 7.99 1.67 -8.72
CA ILE A 262 6.83 1.79 -7.82
C ILE A 262 5.94 0.54 -7.96
N LEU A 263 5.63 0.12 -9.19
CA LEU A 263 4.82 -1.07 -9.43
C LEU A 263 5.45 -2.32 -8.80
N ALA A 264 6.73 -2.59 -9.07
CA ALA A 264 7.44 -3.75 -8.52
C ALA A 264 7.44 -3.74 -6.98
N GLY A 265 7.65 -2.56 -6.37
CA GLY A 265 7.58 -2.40 -4.93
C GLY A 265 6.21 -2.70 -4.34
N LEU A 266 5.15 -2.17 -4.95
CA LEU A 266 3.77 -2.41 -4.53
C LEU A 266 3.38 -3.87 -4.69
N GLU A 267 3.72 -4.52 -5.80
CA GLU A 267 3.46 -5.96 -6.01
C GLU A 267 4.17 -6.82 -4.96
N HIS A 268 5.40 -6.47 -4.60
CA HIS A 268 6.10 -7.16 -3.51
C HIS A 268 5.34 -7.01 -2.18
N MET A 269 4.90 -5.80 -1.84
CA MET A 269 4.11 -5.55 -0.63
C MET A 269 2.76 -6.28 -0.63
N ILE A 270 2.12 -6.44 -1.79
CA ILE A 270 0.88 -7.21 -1.92
C ILE A 270 1.18 -8.70 -1.71
N SER A 271 2.25 -9.22 -2.33
CA SER A 271 2.60 -10.64 -2.27
C SER A 271 3.00 -11.12 -0.88
N ASP A 272 3.63 -10.26 -0.06
CA ASP A 272 4.06 -10.60 1.30
C ASP A 272 3.08 -10.12 2.39
N GLY A 273 1.95 -9.52 2.00
CA GLY A 273 0.90 -9.03 2.90
C GLY A 273 1.20 -7.70 3.59
N SER A 274 2.41 -7.13 3.43
CA SER A 274 2.80 -5.89 4.11
C SER A 274 2.03 -4.66 3.63
N PHE A 275 1.46 -4.68 2.41
CA PHE A 275 0.54 -3.64 1.95
C PHE A 275 -0.67 -3.54 2.89
N ASP A 276 -1.31 -4.68 3.17
CA ASP A 276 -2.54 -4.73 3.96
C ASP A 276 -2.27 -4.41 5.43
N GLU A 277 -1.16 -4.87 5.99
CA GLU A 277 -0.74 -4.49 7.34
C GLU A 277 -0.53 -2.97 7.48
N MET A 278 0.14 -2.36 6.50
CA MET A 278 0.39 -0.92 6.48
C MET A 278 -0.91 -0.13 6.27
N PHE A 279 -1.73 -0.55 5.32
CA PHE A 279 -3.05 0.02 5.01
C PHE A 279 -3.98 -0.01 6.22
N ASN A 280 -4.12 -1.18 6.87
CA ASN A 280 -4.98 -1.36 8.04
C ASN A 280 -4.56 -0.47 9.21
N ARG A 281 -3.24 -0.36 9.43
CA ARG A 281 -2.67 0.44 10.52
C ARG A 281 -2.79 1.95 10.26
N GLU A 282 -2.34 2.43 9.11
CA GLU A 282 -2.26 3.87 8.84
C GLU A 282 -3.63 4.50 8.59
N LEU A 283 -4.56 3.78 7.93
CA LEU A 283 -5.92 4.25 7.72
C LEU A 283 -6.91 3.81 8.82
N LYS A 284 -6.40 3.18 9.89
CA LYS A 284 -7.18 2.75 11.07
C LYS A 284 -8.46 2.00 10.68
N ILE A 285 -8.33 1.02 9.79
CA ILE A 285 -9.47 0.40 9.11
C ILE A 285 -10.50 -0.20 10.09
N GLU A 286 -10.06 -0.83 11.17
CA GLU A 286 -11.02 -1.33 12.17
C GLU A 286 -11.84 -0.22 12.84
N GLN A 287 -11.22 0.92 13.15
CA GLN A 287 -11.92 2.07 13.72
C GLN A 287 -12.90 2.65 12.70
N LEU A 288 -12.49 2.75 11.44
CA LEU A 288 -13.34 3.20 10.36
C LEU A 288 -14.60 2.33 10.23
N TYR A 289 -14.47 1.00 10.24
CA TYR A 289 -15.64 0.11 10.14
C TYR A 289 -16.59 0.28 11.33
N ARG A 290 -16.07 0.48 12.55
CA ARG A 290 -16.87 0.75 13.74
C ARG A 290 -17.66 2.06 13.62
N ASP A 291 -17.01 3.12 13.16
CA ASP A 291 -17.59 4.47 13.10
C ASP A 291 -18.52 4.66 11.90
N ALA A 292 -18.12 4.13 10.74
CA ALA A 292 -18.88 4.26 9.51
C ALA A 292 -20.18 3.45 9.55
N GLN A 293 -20.21 2.30 10.24
CA GLN A 293 -21.38 1.41 10.32
C GLN A 293 -21.97 1.10 8.93
N PHE A 294 -21.11 0.75 7.95
CA PHE A 294 -21.48 0.62 6.53
C PHE A 294 -22.74 -0.23 6.30
N GLU A 295 -22.91 -1.32 7.05
CA GLU A 295 -24.04 -2.25 6.93
C GLU A 295 -25.39 -1.67 7.38
N ARG A 296 -25.38 -0.60 8.18
CA ARG A 296 -26.60 0.06 8.68
C ARG A 296 -27.13 1.14 7.75
N ARG A 297 -26.39 1.44 6.67
CA ARG A 297 -26.72 2.50 5.72
C ARG A 297 -27.39 1.92 4.49
N VAL A 298 -28.34 2.67 3.94
CA VAL A 298 -28.83 2.46 2.59
C VAL A 298 -27.71 2.74 1.61
N ILE A 299 -27.42 1.80 0.73
CA ILE A 299 -26.36 1.94 -0.27
C ILE A 299 -26.95 2.51 -1.55
N ILE A 300 -26.52 3.73 -1.91
CA ILE A 300 -26.84 4.35 -3.19
C ILE A 300 -25.65 4.15 -4.12
N ARG A 301 -25.84 3.35 -5.17
CA ARG A 301 -24.80 3.08 -6.17
C ARG A 301 -24.91 4.00 -7.36
N LEU A 302 -23.78 4.56 -7.78
CA LEU A 302 -23.64 5.34 -9.00
C LEU A 302 -22.73 4.62 -9.99
N ASP A 303 -23.01 4.81 -11.27
CA ASP A 303 -22.14 4.35 -12.34
C ASP A 303 -20.91 5.26 -12.44
N THR A 304 -19.79 4.72 -12.92
CA THR A 304 -18.58 5.51 -13.21
C THR A 304 -18.29 5.43 -14.72
N PRO A 305 -18.85 6.35 -15.53
CA PRO A 305 -18.81 6.25 -16.99
C PRO A 305 -17.40 6.19 -17.59
N ASP A 306 -16.45 6.88 -16.97
CA ASP A 306 -15.07 7.02 -17.47
C ASP A 306 -14.08 6.07 -16.77
N LEU A 307 -14.56 4.98 -16.16
CA LEU A 307 -13.68 4.00 -15.56
C LEU A 307 -12.86 3.28 -16.64
N HIS A 308 -11.54 3.37 -16.55
CA HIS A 308 -10.66 2.83 -17.58
C HIS A 308 -10.76 1.29 -17.66
N PRO A 309 -10.81 0.68 -18.87
CA PRO A 309 -10.94 -0.78 -19.01
C PRO A 309 -9.80 -1.59 -18.38
N LEU A 310 -8.62 -0.99 -18.24
CA LEU A 310 -7.47 -1.60 -17.54
C LEU A 310 -7.50 -1.45 -16.02
N THR A 311 -8.57 -0.90 -15.45
CA THR A 311 -8.77 -0.93 -14.00
C THR A 311 -8.73 -2.39 -13.53
N PRO A 312 -7.90 -2.76 -12.54
CA PRO A 312 -7.66 -4.15 -12.17
C PRO A 312 -8.80 -4.72 -11.31
N ILE A 313 -10.03 -4.64 -11.82
CA ILE A 313 -11.25 -5.10 -11.14
C ILE A 313 -11.19 -6.59 -10.83
N GLU A 314 -10.56 -7.38 -11.71
CA GLU A 314 -10.44 -8.83 -11.58
C GLU A 314 -9.42 -9.26 -10.50
N ARG A 315 -8.56 -8.35 -10.04
CA ARG A 315 -7.57 -8.62 -8.98
C ARG A 315 -8.16 -8.36 -7.60
N GLN A 316 -8.89 -9.34 -7.08
CA GLN A 316 -9.62 -9.23 -5.81
C GLN A 316 -8.75 -8.78 -4.63
N GLU A 317 -7.49 -9.20 -4.59
CA GLU A 317 -6.52 -8.83 -3.55
C GLU A 317 -6.26 -7.32 -3.46
N LEU A 318 -6.58 -6.56 -4.51
CA LEU A 318 -6.43 -5.10 -4.55
C LEU A 318 -7.60 -4.34 -3.95
N TRP A 319 -8.66 -5.01 -3.48
CA TRP A 319 -9.91 -4.36 -3.07
C TRP A 319 -10.39 -4.88 -1.70
N LEU A 320 -11.00 -4.00 -0.89
CA LEU A 320 -11.67 -4.38 0.38
C LEU A 320 -13.05 -5.03 0.18
N ASP A 321 -13.52 -5.14 -1.07
CA ASP A 321 -14.84 -5.64 -1.48
C ASP A 321 -16.05 -5.09 -0.69
N LEU A 322 -16.12 -3.75 -0.54
CA LEU A 322 -17.32 -3.10 -0.03
C LEU A 322 -18.48 -3.09 -1.06
N PHE A 323 -18.20 -3.40 -2.33
CA PHE A 323 -19.20 -3.34 -3.40
C PHE A 323 -20.16 -4.52 -3.39
N SER A 324 -19.78 -5.65 -2.79
CA SER A 324 -20.65 -6.82 -2.61
C SER A 324 -21.67 -6.67 -1.47
N MET A 325 -21.53 -5.65 -0.61
CA MET A 325 -22.44 -5.38 0.50
C MET A 325 -23.86 -5.03 0.04
N GLN A 326 -24.90 -5.53 0.72
CA GLN A 326 -26.28 -5.17 0.37
C GLN A 326 -26.78 -3.89 1.08
N GLY A 327 -26.21 -3.56 2.25
CA GLY A 327 -26.63 -2.40 3.05
C GLY A 327 -27.99 -2.60 3.72
N ALA A 328 -28.49 -1.53 4.35
CA ALA A 328 -29.86 -1.47 4.85
C ALA A 328 -30.85 -1.28 3.69
N THR A 329 -32.01 -1.92 3.80
CA THR A 329 -33.14 -1.82 2.85
C THR A 329 -34.11 -0.72 3.21
#